data_AF-A0A5C4Y764-F1
#
_entry.id   AF-A0A5C4Y764-F1
#
_cell.length_a   1.000
_cell.length_b   1.000
_cell.length_c   1.000
_cell.angle_alpha   90.00
_cell.angle_beta   90.00
_cell.angle_gamma   90.00
#
_symmetry.space_group_name_H-M   'P 1'
#
loop_
_entity.id
_entity.type
_entity.pdbx_description
1 polymer ?
#
loop_
_entity_poly.entity_id
_entity_poly.type
_entity_poly.pdbx_seq_one_letter_code
_entity_poly.pdbx_strand_id
1 'polypeptide(L)'
;MTAEPHPLDVLRAEARTTDVPTVRRQLDELSARHAEVLESAHWGAGAEDTLRGSIGMERKMGMEMRIGLGDEWDRLPLRRTAPLADMTLPELLAEARAGRQHLLLVLDTLLRAAEKREVRVWCLGEEVPPDLYLLGLRRRLGALAERVAGTRQDCPSE
;
A
#
# COMPACT_ATOMS: atom_id res chain seq x y z
N MET A 1 11.59 -29.45 -15.31
CA MET A 1 10.57 -28.47 -14.90
C MET A 1 11.32 -27.21 -14.49
N THR A 2 11.24 -26.14 -15.29
CA THR A 2 11.76 -24.83 -14.90
C THR A 2 10.81 -24.24 -13.86
N ALA A 3 11.32 -23.93 -12.66
CA ALA A 3 10.54 -23.23 -11.65
C ALA A 3 10.03 -21.90 -12.23
N GLU A 4 8.78 -21.55 -11.93
CA GLU A 4 8.28 -20.23 -12.29
C GLU A 4 9.17 -19.15 -11.64
N PRO A 5 9.53 -18.08 -12.39
CA PRO A 5 10.40 -17.04 -11.87
C PRO A 5 9.73 -16.36 -10.67
N HIS A 6 10.54 -16.11 -9.62
CA HIS A 6 10.02 -15.53 -8.40
C HIS A 6 9.55 -14.09 -8.69
N PRO A 7 8.43 -13.61 -8.12
CA PRO A 7 7.97 -12.23 -8.34
C PRO A 7 9.03 -11.16 -8.05
N LEU A 8 9.95 -11.44 -7.12
CA LEU A 8 11.06 -10.54 -6.81
C LEU A 8 12.11 -10.46 -7.92
N ASP A 9 12.23 -11.44 -8.81
CA ASP A 9 13.18 -11.39 -9.92
C ASP A 9 12.84 -10.26 -10.88
N VAL A 10 11.55 -10.04 -11.13
CA VAL A 10 11.07 -8.90 -11.93
C VAL A 10 11.36 -7.58 -11.22
N LEU A 11 11.18 -7.52 -9.89
CA LEU A 11 11.50 -6.31 -9.12
C LEU A 11 13.01 -6.03 -9.10
N ARG A 12 13.84 -7.07 -8.99
CA ARG A 12 15.31 -6.96 -9.02
C ARG A 12 15.80 -6.46 -10.37
N ALA A 13 15.16 -6.87 -11.47
CA ALA A 13 15.46 -6.34 -12.79
C ALA A 13 15.08 -4.85 -12.88
N GLU A 14 13.90 -4.47 -12.38
CA GLU A 14 13.41 -3.09 -12.38
C GLU A 14 14.25 -2.15 -11.49
N ALA A 15 14.74 -2.63 -10.34
CA ALA A 15 15.59 -1.88 -9.43
C ALA A 15 16.93 -1.45 -10.07
N ARG A 16 17.39 -2.13 -11.12
CA ARG A 16 18.63 -1.76 -11.82
C ARG A 16 18.51 -0.49 -12.65
N THR A 17 17.29 -0.09 -13.00
CA THR A 17 17.02 1.02 -13.93
C THR A 17 16.12 2.09 -13.33
N THR A 18 15.71 1.93 -12.07
CA THR A 18 14.71 2.80 -11.43
C THR A 18 15.24 3.31 -10.11
N ASP A 19 15.25 4.63 -9.93
CA ASP A 19 15.67 5.25 -8.68
C ASP A 19 14.50 5.39 -7.68
N VAL A 20 14.86 5.43 -6.39
CA VAL A 20 13.92 5.56 -5.27
C VAL A 20 13.02 6.81 -5.39
N PRO A 21 13.56 8.02 -5.71
CA PRO A 21 12.72 9.23 -5.85
C PRO A 21 11.62 9.08 -6.92
N THR A 22 11.92 8.42 -8.04
CA THR A 22 10.93 8.18 -9.11
C THR A 22 9.81 7.28 -8.65
N VAL A 23 10.12 6.15 -8.00
CA VAL A 23 9.09 5.23 -7.49
C VAL A 23 8.27 5.89 -6.39
N ARG A 24 8.91 6.72 -5.54
CA ARG A 24 8.23 7.45 -4.48
C ARG A 24 7.20 8.45 -5.03
N ARG A 25 7.54 9.20 -6.08
CA ARG A 25 6.60 10.09 -6.79
C ARG A 25 5.44 9.31 -7.42
N GLN A 26 5.72 8.15 -8.02
CA GLN A 26 4.67 7.30 -8.58
C GLN A 26 3.70 6.79 -7.51
N LEU A 27 4.17 6.54 -6.29
CA LEU A 27 3.31 6.19 -5.15
C LEU A 27 2.43 7.36 -4.68
N ASP A 28 2.93 8.60 -4.73
CA ASP A 28 2.12 9.79 -4.47
C ASP A 28 1.01 9.93 -5.51
N GLU A 29 1.35 9.84 -6.80
CA GLU A 29 0.38 9.90 -7.90
C GLU A 29 -0.69 8.80 -7.77
N LEU A 30 -0.26 7.58 -7.44
CA LEU A 30 -1.17 6.44 -7.24
C LEU A 30 -2.10 6.68 -6.05
N SER A 31 -1.59 7.25 -4.96
CA SER A 31 -2.37 7.52 -3.77
C SER A 31 -3.33 8.70 -3.96
N ALA A 32 -2.95 9.70 -4.76
CA ALA A 32 -3.83 10.78 -5.18
C ALA A 32 -5.01 10.25 -6.02
N ARG A 33 -4.73 9.45 -7.07
CA ARG A 33 -5.78 8.79 -7.86
C ARG A 33 -6.67 7.88 -7.02
N HIS A 34 -6.10 7.17 -6.05
CA HIS A 34 -6.89 6.34 -5.15
C HIS A 34 -7.82 7.20 -4.28
N ALA A 35 -7.36 8.34 -3.79
CA ALA A 35 -8.20 9.27 -3.03
C ALA A 35 -9.38 9.81 -3.87
N GLU A 36 -9.15 10.14 -5.15
CA GLU A 36 -10.21 10.54 -6.08
C GLU A 36 -11.25 9.41 -6.28
N VAL A 37 -10.80 8.15 -6.38
CA VAL A 37 -11.68 6.98 -6.45
C VAL A 37 -12.54 6.87 -5.19
N LEU A 38 -11.97 7.09 -4.01
CA LEU A 38 -12.69 7.04 -2.72
C LEU A 38 -13.74 8.14 -2.57
N GLU A 39 -13.62 9.26 -3.28
CA GLU A 39 -14.58 10.37 -3.28
C GLU A 39 -15.75 10.17 -4.26
N SER A 40 -15.77 9.07 -5.00
CA SER A 40 -16.88 8.73 -5.91
C SER A 40 -18.21 8.59 -5.15
N ALA A 41 -19.28 9.15 -5.74
CA ALA A 41 -20.64 9.10 -5.18
C ALA A 41 -21.32 7.74 -5.35
N HIS A 42 -20.84 6.88 -6.24
CA HIS A 42 -21.52 5.65 -6.64
C HIS A 42 -20.66 4.40 -6.37
N TRP A 43 -21.13 3.57 -5.44
CA TRP A 43 -20.51 2.31 -5.03
C TRP A 43 -21.45 1.15 -5.29
N GLY A 44 -20.95 0.09 -5.92
CA GLY A 44 -21.72 -1.11 -6.20
C GLY A 44 -21.85 -2.05 -5.01
N ALA A 45 -22.71 -3.06 -5.17
CA ALA A 45 -22.81 -4.16 -4.23
C ALA A 45 -21.43 -4.84 -4.05
N GLY A 46 -21.02 -5.09 -2.81
CA GLY A 46 -19.72 -5.70 -2.48
C GLY A 46 -18.54 -4.73 -2.39
N ALA A 47 -18.76 -3.41 -2.54
CA ALA A 47 -17.72 -2.40 -2.35
C ALA A 47 -17.11 -2.45 -0.94
N GLU A 48 -17.94 -2.63 0.09
CA GLU A 48 -17.45 -2.72 1.47
C GLU A 48 -16.48 -3.89 1.68
N ASP A 49 -16.79 -5.08 1.17
CA ASP A 49 -15.93 -6.26 1.31
C ASP A 49 -14.59 -6.08 0.58
N THR A 50 -14.63 -5.44 -0.59
CA THR A 50 -13.42 -5.09 -1.34
C THR A 50 -12.58 -4.06 -0.57
N LEU A 51 -13.20 -3.04 0.02
CA LEU A 51 -12.53 -2.04 0.86
C LEU A 51 -11.92 -2.68 2.10
N ARG A 52 -12.67 -3.53 2.83
CA ARG A 52 -12.17 -4.28 3.99
C ARG A 52 -10.94 -5.11 3.62
N GLY A 53 -11.00 -5.84 2.50
CA GLY A 53 -9.87 -6.60 1.97
C GLY A 53 -8.67 -5.72 1.64
N SER A 54 -8.89 -4.59 0.96
CA SER A 54 -7.83 -3.64 0.60
C SER A 54 -7.17 -3.03 1.84
N ILE A 55 -7.96 -2.53 2.79
CA ILE A 55 -7.47 -1.96 4.05
C ILE A 55 -6.70 -3.01 4.85
N GLY A 56 -7.19 -4.25 4.92
CA GLY A 56 -6.48 -5.35 5.57
C GLY A 56 -5.10 -5.60 4.97
N MET A 57 -5.00 -5.57 3.64
CA MET A 57 -3.72 -5.73 2.94
C MET A 57 -2.77 -4.55 3.19
N GLU A 58 -3.27 -3.31 3.19
CA GLU A 58 -2.45 -2.13 3.53
C GLU A 58 -1.97 -2.16 4.98
N ARG A 59 -2.81 -2.58 5.93
CA ARG A 59 -2.41 -2.79 7.33
C ARG A 59 -1.29 -3.84 7.43
N LYS A 60 -1.38 -4.93 6.66
CA LYS A 60 -0.31 -5.94 6.58
C LYS A 60 0.99 -5.35 6.03
N MET A 61 0.94 -4.54 4.97
CA MET A 61 2.13 -3.86 4.44
C MET A 61 2.77 -2.93 5.48
N GLY A 62 1.96 -2.22 6.27
CA GLY A 62 2.44 -1.44 7.41
C GLY A 62 3.17 -2.30 8.45
N MET A 63 2.65 -3.49 8.75
CA MET A 63 3.31 -4.44 9.66
C MET A 63 4.62 -5.00 9.11
N GLU A 64 4.71 -5.27 7.80
CA GLU A 64 5.97 -5.66 7.15
C GLU A 64 7.05 -4.60 7.40
N MET A 65 6.73 -3.32 7.16
CA MET A 65 7.67 -2.21 7.38
C MET A 65 7.97 -1.98 8.87
N ARG A 66 7.01 -2.22 9.76
CA ARG A 66 7.23 -2.14 11.22
C ARG A 66 8.38 -3.03 11.68
N ILE A 67 8.47 -4.25 11.15
CA ILE A 67 9.56 -5.18 11.48
C ILE A 67 10.92 -4.58 11.10
N GLY A 68 11.03 -3.98 9.91
CA GLY A 68 12.26 -3.33 9.47
C GLY A 68 12.62 -2.05 10.25
N LEU A 69 11.61 -1.33 10.73
CA LEU A 69 11.77 -0.10 11.50
C LEU A 69 12.23 -0.34 12.95
N GLY A 70 11.86 -1.47 13.56
CA GLY A 70 12.16 -1.72 14.98
C GLY A 70 11.66 -0.58 15.88
N ASP A 71 12.50 -0.09 16.78
CA ASP A 71 12.18 0.98 17.75
C ASP A 71 11.78 2.32 17.09
N GLU A 72 12.16 2.55 15.83
CA GLU A 72 11.77 3.78 15.11
C GLU A 72 10.28 3.81 14.81
N TRP A 73 9.62 2.64 14.80
CA TRP A 73 8.16 2.56 14.66
C TRP A 73 7.43 3.30 15.79
N ASP A 74 7.93 3.20 17.02
CA ASP A 74 7.27 3.79 18.19
C ASP A 74 7.31 5.33 18.20
N ARG A 75 8.10 5.92 17.30
CA ARG A 75 8.16 7.38 17.06
C ARG A 75 7.10 7.85 16.06
N LEU A 76 6.44 6.94 15.35
CA LEU A 76 5.36 7.29 14.43
C LEU A 76 4.10 7.69 15.21
N PRO A 77 3.27 8.61 14.66
CA PRO A 77 1.98 8.93 15.25
C PRO A 77 1.14 7.67 15.44
N LEU A 78 0.71 7.40 16.68
CA LEU A 78 -0.14 6.26 16.99
C LEU A 78 -1.47 6.39 16.27
N ARG A 79 -1.76 5.45 15.37
CA ARG A 79 -3.04 5.35 14.68
C ARG A 79 -3.93 4.32 15.37
N ARG A 80 -4.96 4.79 16.07
CA ARG A 80 -6.01 3.89 16.59
C ARG A 80 -6.89 3.44 15.44
N THR A 81 -7.06 2.14 15.31
CA THR A 81 -7.89 1.53 14.28
C THR A 81 -9.06 0.79 14.92
N ALA A 82 -10.25 0.97 14.36
CA ALA A 82 -11.40 0.15 14.74
C ALA A 82 -11.41 -1.17 13.93
N PRO A 83 -12.13 -2.20 14.43
CA PRO A 83 -12.39 -3.43 13.67
C PRO A 83 -13.09 -3.11 12.34
N LEU A 84 -12.63 -3.73 11.25
CA LEU A 84 -13.18 -3.47 9.91
C LEU A 84 -14.57 -4.08 9.70
N ALA A 85 -14.91 -5.11 10.49
CA ALA A 85 -16.19 -5.81 10.38
C ALA A 85 -17.39 -4.90 10.72
N ASP A 86 -17.17 -3.94 11.62
CA ASP A 86 -18.22 -3.08 12.15
C ASP A 86 -18.32 -1.72 11.43
N MET A 87 -17.42 -1.46 10.47
CA MET A 87 -17.40 -0.19 9.73
C MET A 87 -18.43 -0.19 8.60
N THR A 88 -19.16 0.92 8.53
CA THR A 88 -20.01 1.30 7.40
C THR A 88 -19.16 1.75 6.20
N LEU A 89 -19.74 1.77 4.99
CA LEU A 89 -19.06 2.27 3.80
C LEU A 89 -18.39 3.65 3.99
N PRO A 90 -19.03 4.71 4.52
CA PRO A 90 -18.34 5.98 4.74
C PRO A 90 -17.12 5.88 5.67
N GLU A 91 -17.21 5.05 6.72
CA GLU A 91 -16.09 4.79 7.64
C GLU A 91 -14.98 4.02 6.94
N LEU A 92 -15.30 3.05 6.08
CA LEU A 92 -14.32 2.33 5.28
C LEU A 92 -13.60 3.24 4.29
N LEU A 93 -14.29 4.17 3.64
CA LEU A 93 -13.68 5.15 2.73
C LEU A 93 -12.72 6.08 3.49
N ALA A 94 -13.14 6.58 4.65
CA ALA A 94 -12.29 7.40 5.52
C ALA A 94 -11.08 6.61 6.05
N GLU A 95 -11.29 5.36 6.47
CA GLU A 95 -10.26 4.45 6.95
C GLU A 95 -9.25 4.11 5.86
N ALA A 96 -9.69 3.86 4.63
CA ALA A 96 -8.82 3.60 3.49
C ALA A 96 -7.92 4.82 3.19
N ARG A 97 -8.50 6.03 3.18
CA ARG A 97 -7.76 7.27 2.94
C ARG A 97 -6.71 7.52 4.02
N ALA A 98 -7.12 7.46 5.29
CA ALA A 98 -6.22 7.68 6.43
C ALA A 98 -5.15 6.58 6.54
N GLY A 99 -5.53 5.33 6.23
CA GLY A 99 -4.62 4.19 6.17
C GLY A 99 -3.53 4.38 5.11
N ARG A 100 -3.90 4.81 3.90
CA ARG A 100 -2.94 5.07 2.81
C ARG A 100 -1.95 6.16 3.16
N GLN A 101 -2.43 7.27 3.74
CA GLN A 101 -1.56 8.38 4.17
C GLN A 101 -0.55 7.92 5.23
N HIS A 102 -1.01 7.15 6.22
CA HIS A 102 -0.14 6.62 7.25
C HIS A 102 0.87 5.60 6.69
N LEU A 103 0.46 4.75 5.75
CA LEU A 103 1.34 3.78 5.09
C LEU A 103 2.50 4.47 4.36
N LEU A 104 2.24 5.60 3.67
CA LEU A 104 3.29 6.38 3.02
C LEU A 104 4.21 7.08 4.03
N LEU A 105 3.69 7.55 5.17
CA LEU A 105 4.51 8.10 6.25
C LEU A 105 5.46 7.04 6.84
N VAL A 106 4.95 5.82 7.04
CA VAL A 106 5.75 4.66 7.50
C VAL A 106 6.88 4.39 6.49
N LEU A 107 6.54 4.36 5.20
CA LEU A 107 7.50 4.16 4.12
C LEU A 107 8.59 5.24 4.13
N ASP A 108 8.22 6.51 4.26
CA ASP A 108 9.18 7.61 4.32
C ASP A 108 10.13 7.48 5.51
N THR A 109 9.62 6.99 6.64
CA THR A 109 10.42 6.73 7.83
C THR A 109 11.38 5.56 7.60
N LEU A 110 10.92 4.50 6.94
CA LEU A 110 11.73 3.34 6.58
C LEU A 110 12.89 3.74 5.64
N LEU A 111 12.61 4.55 4.63
CA LEU A 111 13.62 5.04 3.70
C LEU A 111 14.67 5.90 4.41
N ARG A 112 14.26 6.78 5.32
CA ARG A 112 15.20 7.58 6.15
C ARG A 112 16.02 6.74 7.12
N ALA A 113 15.45 5.66 7.65
CA ALA A 113 16.20 4.73 8.49
C ALA A 113 17.29 4.01 7.68
N ALA A 114 16.99 3.65 6.43
CA ALA A 114 17.91 2.98 5.50
C ALA A 114 19.13 3.85 5.12
N GLU A 115 19.01 5.18 5.21
CA GLU A 115 20.13 6.11 5.02
C GLU A 115 21.16 6.03 6.17
N LYS A 116 20.76 5.52 7.33
CA LYS A 116 21.57 5.55 8.57
C LYS A 116 22.07 4.18 9.00
N ARG A 117 21.35 3.12 8.62
CA ARG A 117 21.64 1.74 9.00
C ARG A 117 21.12 0.78 7.95
N GLU A 118 21.58 -0.47 8.03
CA GLU A 118 20.97 -1.54 7.26
C GLU A 118 19.53 -1.80 7.73
N VAL A 119 18.62 -1.91 6.77
CA VAL A 119 17.19 -2.17 6.96
C VAL A 119 16.79 -3.29 6.01
N ARG A 120 16.05 -4.28 6.53
CA ARG A 120 15.44 -5.36 5.75
C ARG A 120 13.95 -5.42 6.06
N VAL A 121 13.15 -5.74 5.05
CA VAL A 121 11.69 -5.82 5.16
C VAL A 121 11.20 -7.11 4.50
N TRP A 122 10.23 -7.80 5.10
CA TRP A 122 9.60 -8.94 4.42
C TRP A 122 8.76 -8.45 3.22
N CYS A 123 9.03 -8.98 2.03
CA CYS A 123 8.22 -8.79 0.85
C CYS A 123 8.13 -10.08 0.06
N LEU A 124 6.90 -10.55 -0.22
CA LEU A 124 6.68 -11.70 -1.12
C LEU A 124 7.49 -12.96 -0.71
N GLY A 125 7.64 -13.19 0.59
CA GLY A 125 8.35 -14.36 1.13
C GLY A 125 9.87 -14.22 1.26
N GLU A 126 10.47 -13.10 0.82
CA GLU A 126 11.91 -12.84 1.00
C GLU A 126 12.21 -11.48 1.66
N GLU A 127 13.34 -11.39 2.37
CA GLU A 127 13.73 -10.22 3.13
C GLU A 127 14.47 -9.37 2.13
N VAL A 128 14.00 -8.15 1.93
CA VAL A 128 14.46 -7.30 0.84
C VAL A 128 14.92 -5.95 1.36
N PRO A 129 15.84 -5.27 0.66
CA PRO A 129 16.18 -3.90 0.97
C PRO A 129 15.00 -2.95 0.65
N PRO A 130 14.95 -1.75 1.24
CA PRO A 130 13.81 -0.84 1.13
C PRO A 130 13.50 -0.35 -0.29
N ASP A 131 14.50 -0.22 -1.15
CA ASP A 131 14.36 0.11 -2.57
C ASP A 131 13.59 -0.97 -3.34
N LEU A 132 13.87 -2.25 -3.06
CA LEU A 132 13.14 -3.36 -3.66
C LEU A 132 11.74 -3.50 -3.04
N TYR A 133 11.60 -3.23 -1.74
CA TYR A 133 10.29 -3.18 -1.07
C TYR A 133 9.39 -2.10 -1.69
N LEU A 134 9.93 -0.91 -1.94
CA LEU A 134 9.24 0.23 -2.53
C LEU A 134 8.62 -0.10 -3.89
N LEU A 135 9.35 -0.80 -4.76
CA LEU A 135 8.84 -1.30 -6.04
C LEU A 135 7.69 -2.29 -5.86
N GLY A 136 7.85 -3.24 -4.93
CA GLY A 136 6.81 -4.22 -4.60
C GLY A 136 5.56 -3.56 -4.00
N LEU A 137 5.74 -2.55 -3.16
CA LEU A 137 4.66 -1.76 -2.58
C LEU A 137 3.87 -1.03 -3.67
N ARG A 138 4.54 -0.36 -4.61
CA ARG A 138 3.89 0.31 -5.75
C ARG A 138 3.01 -0.64 -6.55
N ARG A 139 3.51 -1.83 -6.90
CA ARG A 139 2.72 -2.83 -7.64
C ARG A 139 1.50 -3.31 -6.84
N ARG A 140 1.70 -3.63 -5.56
CA ARG A 140 0.62 -4.12 -4.70
C ARG A 140 -0.45 -3.05 -4.47
N LEU A 141 -0.06 -1.80 -4.21
CA LEU A 141 -1.01 -0.71 -4.05
C LEU A 141 -1.75 -0.37 -5.36
N GLY A 142 -1.10 -0.52 -6.52
CA GLY A 142 -1.75 -0.39 -7.82
C GLY A 142 -2.84 -1.43 -8.02
N ALA A 143 -2.51 -2.70 -7.80
CA ALA A 143 -3.48 -3.78 -7.89
C ALA A 143 -4.66 -3.63 -6.92
N LEU A 144 -4.41 -3.15 -5.69
CA LEU A 144 -5.49 -2.83 -4.74
C LEU A 144 -6.36 -1.66 -5.22
N ALA A 145 -5.74 -0.59 -5.73
CA ALA A 145 -6.47 0.56 -6.23
C ALA A 145 -7.37 0.21 -7.43
N GLU A 146 -6.88 -0.62 -8.35
CA GLU A 146 -7.66 -1.13 -9.48
C GLU A 146 -8.87 -1.96 -9.02
N ARG A 147 -8.68 -2.84 -8.04
CA ARG A 147 -9.79 -3.63 -7.47
C ARG A 147 -10.85 -2.74 -6.84
N VAL A 148 -10.44 -1.76 -6.03
CA VAL A 148 -11.39 -0.82 -5.40
C VAL A 148 -12.10 0.00 -6.48
N ALA A 149 -11.37 0.52 -7.48
CA ALA A 149 -11.96 1.29 -8.57
C ALA A 149 -13.00 0.49 -9.38
N GLY A 150 -12.79 -0.82 -9.55
CA GLY A 150 -13.71 -1.74 -10.21
C GLY A 150 -15.01 -2.02 -9.44
N THR A 151 -15.14 -1.57 -8.19
CA THR A 151 -16.39 -1.68 -7.41
C THR A 151 -17.30 -0.46 -7.53
N ARG A 152 -16.87 0.58 -8.27
CA ARG A 152 -17.74 1.71 -8.60
C ARG A 152 -18.81 1.26 -9.59
N GLN A 153 -20.00 1.86 -9.48
CA GLN A 153 -21.00 1.75 -10.53
C GLN A 153 -20.79 2.88 -11.52
N ASP A 154 -20.81 2.54 -12.81
CA ASP A 154 -20.96 3.56 -13.85
C ASP A 154 -22.35 4.18 -13.68
N CYS A 155 -22.42 5.50 -13.58
CA CYS A 155 -23.69 6.21 -13.71
C CYS A 155 -24.27 5.84 -15.08
N PRO A 156 -25.54 5.41 -15.21
CA PRO A 156 -26.16 5.36 -16.52
C PRO A 156 -26.09 6.78 -17.09
N SER A 157 -25.51 6.93 -18.28
CA SER A 157 -25.64 8.18 -19.03
C SER A 157 -27.14 8.40 -19.27
N GLU A 158 -27.70 9.45 -18.66
CA GLU A 158 -29.06 9.92 -18.95
C GLU A 158 -29.23 10.35 -20.42
#